data_AF-A0A962K819-F1
#
_entry.id   AF-A0A962K819-F1
#
_cell.length_a   1.000
_cell.length_b   1.000
_cell.length_c   1.000
_cell.angle_alpha   90.00
_cell.angle_beta   90.00
_cell.angle_gamma   90.00
#
_symmetry.space_group_name_H-M   'P 1'
#
loop_
_entity.id
_entity.type
_entity.pdbx_description
1 polymer ?
#
loop_
_entity_poly.entity_id
_entity_poly.type
_entity_poly.pdbx_seq_one_letter_code
_entity_poly.pdbx_strand_id
1 'polypeptide(L)'
;MEHSESINTRFVSTSDISEAQRDQLRQQGWVLISSALTPAQLSQMHSTWDQHSSEDNQNRELAQLSAFKPCQESLLAESAVSVLLGERFRLLSLRGRSRKPGLGQQGLHVDTVGPVDPNRQQLANAFWLLDDMSADNGATRLVPGTHRS
;
A
#
# COMPACT_ATOMS: atom_id res chain seq x y z
N MET A 1 -33.51 -14.51 2.63
CA MET A 1 -33.00 -13.90 1.39
C MET A 1 -31.52 -13.71 1.61
N GLU A 2 -30.76 -14.76 1.28
CA GLU A 2 -29.31 -14.81 1.50
C GLU A 2 -28.63 -13.95 0.45
N HIS A 3 -27.92 -12.91 0.88
CA HIS A 3 -27.05 -12.14 0.01
C HIS A 3 -25.80 -12.97 -0.26
N SER A 4 -25.85 -13.74 -1.35
CA SER A 4 -24.67 -14.33 -1.98
C SER A 4 -23.81 -13.19 -2.54
N GLU A 5 -22.88 -12.68 -1.73
CA GLU A 5 -21.75 -11.92 -2.27
C GLU A 5 -20.91 -12.89 -3.12
N SER A 6 -21.00 -12.74 -4.43
CA SER A 6 -20.13 -13.41 -5.38
C SER A 6 -18.69 -12.96 -5.10
N ILE A 7 -17.91 -13.83 -4.46
CA ILE A 7 -16.47 -13.64 -4.34
C ILE A 7 -15.90 -13.75 -5.74
N ASN A 8 -15.70 -12.59 -6.37
CA ASN A 8 -15.06 -12.47 -7.67
C ASN A 8 -13.58 -12.83 -7.46
N THR A 9 -13.29 -14.13 -7.51
CA THR A 9 -11.96 -14.67 -7.26
C THR A 9 -11.12 -14.38 -8.51
N ARG A 10 -10.45 -13.24 -8.52
CA ARG A 10 -9.40 -12.95 -9.50
C ARG A 10 -8.14 -13.70 -9.06
N PHE A 11 -7.63 -14.57 -9.94
CA PHE A 11 -6.28 -15.09 -9.78
C PHE A 11 -5.30 -13.95 -10.06
N VAL A 12 -4.49 -13.61 -9.07
CA VAL A 12 -3.47 -12.58 -9.20
C VAL A 12 -2.28 -13.19 -9.93
N SER A 13 -1.95 -12.66 -11.11
CA SER A 13 -0.68 -12.99 -11.77
C SER A 13 0.46 -12.39 -10.95
N THR A 14 1.61 -13.06 -10.86
CA THR A 14 2.82 -12.48 -10.26
C THR A 14 3.71 -11.79 -11.31
N SER A 15 3.30 -11.79 -12.58
CA SER A 15 4.12 -11.37 -13.72
C SER A 15 4.31 -9.85 -13.84
N ASP A 16 3.53 -9.03 -13.13
CA ASP A 16 3.61 -7.58 -13.26
C ASP A 16 4.82 -6.98 -12.52
N ILE A 17 5.50 -7.77 -11.69
CA ILE A 17 6.80 -7.43 -11.11
C ILE A 17 7.90 -8.39 -11.61
N SER A 18 9.15 -7.94 -11.62
CA SER A 18 10.30 -8.76 -12.04
C SER A 18 10.66 -9.82 -10.99
N GLU A 19 11.41 -10.86 -11.38
CA GLU A 19 11.91 -11.86 -10.42
C GLU A 19 12.81 -11.21 -9.37
N ALA A 20 13.64 -10.23 -9.75
CA ALA A 20 14.47 -9.48 -8.81
C ALA A 20 13.63 -8.75 -7.75
N GLN A 21 12.48 -8.18 -8.14
CA GLN A 21 11.54 -7.56 -7.20
C GLN A 21 10.87 -8.58 -6.29
N ARG A 22 10.50 -9.76 -6.82
CA ARG A 22 9.98 -10.87 -6.00
C ARG A 22 11.01 -11.36 -4.98
N ASP A 23 12.24 -11.54 -5.39
CA ASP A 23 13.33 -11.97 -4.51
C ASP A 23 13.63 -10.92 -3.44
N GLN A 24 13.61 -9.64 -3.81
CA GLN A 24 13.74 -8.55 -2.83
C GLN A 24 12.60 -8.60 -1.80
N LEU A 25 11.34 -8.79 -2.21
CA LEU A 25 10.22 -8.93 -1.27
C LEU A 25 10.44 -10.09 -0.30
N ARG A 26 10.84 -11.27 -0.80
CA ARG A 26 11.13 -12.45 0.04
C ARG A 26 12.25 -12.18 1.04
N GLN A 27 13.33 -11.52 0.61
CA GLN A 27 14.54 -11.29 1.39
C GLN A 27 14.51 -10.04 2.29
N GLN A 28 13.77 -9.00 1.90
CA GLN A 28 13.82 -7.69 2.55
C GLN A 28 12.47 -7.27 3.12
N GLY A 29 11.36 -7.85 2.65
CA GLY A 29 10.00 -7.55 3.12
C GLY A 29 9.41 -6.30 2.47
N TRP A 30 10.12 -5.67 1.54
CA TRP A 30 9.69 -4.46 0.85
C TRP A 30 10.34 -4.35 -0.54
N VAL A 31 9.67 -3.62 -1.43
CA VAL A 31 10.20 -3.24 -2.74
C VAL A 31 9.71 -1.85 -3.13
N LEU A 32 10.55 -1.10 -3.83
CA LEU A 32 10.17 0.16 -4.46
C LEU A 32 9.90 -0.10 -5.95
N ILE A 33 8.71 0.27 -6.41
CA ILE A 33 8.31 0.16 -7.83
C ILE A 33 8.18 1.58 -8.38
N SER A 34 9.06 1.93 -9.32
CA SER A 34 9.04 3.24 -9.97
C SER A 34 7.97 3.30 -11.05
N SER A 35 7.48 4.51 -11.34
CA SER A 35 6.53 4.77 -12.44
C SER A 35 5.21 3.99 -12.34
N ALA A 36 4.79 3.65 -11.12
CA ALA A 36 3.55 2.92 -10.88
C ALA A 36 2.28 3.80 -11.07
N LEU A 37 2.46 5.13 -11.14
CA LEU A 37 1.45 6.11 -11.53
C LEU A 37 1.95 6.93 -12.71
N THR A 38 1.06 7.25 -13.65
CA THR A 38 1.34 8.20 -14.73
C THR A 38 1.26 9.65 -14.24
N PRO A 39 1.93 10.62 -14.89
CA PRO A 39 1.81 12.02 -14.53
C PRO A 39 0.36 12.56 -14.53
N ALA A 40 -0.49 12.05 -15.43
CA ALA A 40 -1.89 12.43 -15.50
C ALA A 40 -2.69 11.91 -14.30
N GLN A 41 -2.47 10.65 -13.90
CA GLN A 41 -3.08 10.08 -12.69
C GLN A 41 -2.64 10.86 -11.44
N LEU A 42 -1.35 11.18 -11.35
CA LEU A 42 -0.80 11.95 -10.24
C LEU A 42 -1.45 13.34 -10.15
N SER A 43 -1.52 14.07 -11.26
CA SER A 43 -2.18 15.37 -11.35
C SER A 43 -3.66 15.33 -10.95
N GLN A 44 -4.38 14.28 -11.35
CA GLN A 44 -5.78 14.08 -10.96
C GLN A 44 -5.92 13.76 -9.46
N MET A 45 -5.03 12.94 -8.90
CA MET A 45 -5.00 12.63 -7.47
C MET A 45 -4.70 13.87 -6.64
N HIS A 46 -3.74 14.71 -7.03
CA HIS A 46 -3.47 16.00 -6.38
C HIS A 46 -4.67 16.93 -6.42
N SER A 47 -5.30 17.12 -7.58
CA SER A 47 -6.48 17.96 -7.71
C SER A 47 -7.64 17.48 -6.82
N THR A 48 -7.84 16.16 -6.76
CA THR A 48 -8.87 15.54 -5.90
C THR A 48 -8.52 15.68 -4.43
N TRP A 49 -7.25 15.55 -4.08
CA TRP A 49 -6.76 15.71 -2.71
C TRP A 49 -7.03 17.13 -2.19
N ASP A 50 -6.73 18.15 -2.99
CA ASP A 50 -6.91 19.55 -2.57
C ASP A 50 -8.39 19.93 -2.41
N GLN A 51 -9.26 19.36 -3.24
CA GLN A 51 -10.70 19.60 -3.19
C GLN A 51 -11.39 18.80 -2.07
N HIS A 52 -10.83 17.67 -1.66
CA HIS A 52 -11.41 16.83 -0.63
C HIS A 52 -10.96 17.28 0.75
N SER A 53 -11.79 18.08 1.42
CA SER A 53 -11.56 18.47 2.81
C SER A 53 -11.67 17.26 3.74
N SER A 54 -10.83 17.22 4.77
CA SER A 54 -10.88 16.19 5.81
C SER A 54 -10.45 16.80 7.13
N GLU A 55 -11.18 16.49 8.19
CA GLU A 55 -10.83 16.88 9.56
C GLU A 55 -9.56 16.15 10.04
N ASP A 56 -9.31 14.95 9.50
CA ASP A 56 -8.13 14.13 9.79
C ASP A 56 -7.27 13.93 8.53
N ASN A 57 -6.23 14.78 8.39
CA ASN A 57 -5.25 14.67 7.31
C ASN A 57 -4.35 13.41 7.41
N GLN A 58 -4.49 12.62 8.47
CA GLN A 58 -3.71 11.41 8.72
C GLN A 58 -4.45 10.12 8.40
N ASN A 59 -5.76 10.17 8.17
CA ASN A 59 -6.58 8.99 7.93
C ASN A 59 -7.72 9.24 6.95
N ARG A 60 -7.45 10.07 5.94
CA ARG A 60 -8.43 10.48 4.93
C ARG A 60 -8.96 9.26 4.18
N GLU A 61 -10.29 9.09 4.15
CA GLU A 61 -10.94 8.02 3.38
C GLU A 61 -10.84 8.34 1.88
N LEU A 62 -10.16 7.48 1.11
CA LEU A 62 -9.96 7.69 -0.32
C LEU A 62 -10.70 6.67 -1.18
N ALA A 63 -11.22 5.58 -0.59
CA ALA A 63 -11.75 4.46 -1.34
C ALA A 63 -12.96 4.79 -2.24
N GLN A 64 -13.69 5.87 -1.94
CA GLN A 64 -14.85 6.34 -2.70
C GLN A 64 -14.50 7.39 -3.77
N LEU A 65 -13.25 7.86 -3.79
CA LEU A 65 -12.80 8.91 -4.70
C LEU A 65 -12.26 8.26 -5.97
N SER A 66 -12.94 8.48 -7.10
CA SER A 66 -12.63 7.81 -8.38
C SER A 66 -11.19 8.05 -8.87
N ALA A 67 -10.58 9.18 -8.51
CA ALA A 67 -9.18 9.47 -8.82
C ALA A 67 -8.19 8.45 -8.21
N PHE A 68 -8.57 7.79 -7.10
CA PHE A 68 -7.75 6.80 -6.40
C PHE A 68 -8.06 5.35 -6.79
N LYS A 69 -8.99 5.14 -7.73
CA LYS A 69 -9.27 3.82 -8.30
C LYS A 69 -8.02 3.09 -8.84
N PRO A 70 -7.06 3.76 -9.52
CA PRO A 70 -5.82 3.10 -9.94
C PRO A 70 -5.00 2.49 -8.80
N CYS A 71 -5.07 3.06 -7.60
CA CYS A 71 -4.41 2.51 -6.42
C CYS A 71 -5.09 1.23 -5.91
N GLN A 72 -6.42 1.15 -6.03
CA GLN A 72 -7.22 0.01 -5.57
C GLN A 72 -7.11 -1.19 -6.53
N GLU A 73 -7.00 -0.92 -7.82
CA GLU A 73 -7.02 -1.93 -8.89
C GLU A 73 -5.62 -2.22 -9.46
N SER A 74 -4.57 -1.86 -8.73
CA SER A 74 -3.21 -1.98 -9.21
C SER A 74 -2.73 -3.43 -9.25
N LEU A 75 -2.55 -3.96 -10.46
CA LEU A 75 -1.94 -5.29 -10.67
C LEU A 75 -0.50 -5.37 -10.15
N LEU A 76 0.24 -4.26 -10.14
CA LEU A 76 1.57 -4.18 -9.53
C LEU A 76 1.50 -4.42 -8.02
N ALA A 77 0.57 -3.76 -7.34
CA ALA A 77 0.37 -3.93 -5.91
C ALA A 77 -0.16 -5.33 -5.59
N GLU A 78 -1.14 -5.83 -6.35
CA GLU A 78 -1.66 -7.19 -6.18
C GLU A 78 -0.55 -8.24 -6.36
N SER A 79 0.25 -8.13 -7.43
CA SER A 79 1.41 -8.99 -7.69
C SER A 79 2.39 -8.98 -6.51
N ALA A 80 2.80 -7.80 -6.04
CA ALA A 80 3.73 -7.67 -4.92
C ALA A 80 3.16 -8.24 -3.61
N VAL A 81 1.89 -7.93 -3.30
CA VAL A 81 1.22 -8.43 -2.09
C VAL A 81 1.08 -9.95 -2.13
N SER A 82 0.83 -10.55 -3.30
CA SER A 82 0.71 -12.01 -3.43
C SER A 82 2.00 -12.76 -3.07
N VAL A 83 3.18 -12.14 -3.26
CA VAL A 83 4.46 -12.73 -2.84
C VAL A 83 4.54 -12.87 -1.32
N LEU A 84 3.90 -11.95 -0.58
CA LEU A 84 3.95 -11.90 0.88
C LEU A 84 2.77 -12.64 1.54
N LEU A 85 1.56 -12.53 0.99
CA LEU A 85 0.33 -13.06 1.58
C LEU A 85 -0.23 -14.30 0.87
N GLY A 86 0.36 -14.70 -0.24
CA GLY A 86 -0.22 -15.70 -1.16
C GLY A 86 -1.33 -15.11 -2.04
N GLU A 87 -1.98 -15.97 -2.82
CA GLU A 87 -2.93 -15.54 -3.86
C GLU A 87 -4.32 -15.13 -3.34
N ARG A 88 -4.59 -15.33 -2.04
CA ARG A 88 -5.91 -15.09 -1.43
C ARG A 88 -5.84 -14.01 -0.38
N PHE A 89 -6.10 -12.78 -0.80
CA PHE A 89 -6.20 -11.62 0.05
C PHE A 89 -7.37 -10.73 -0.39
N ARG A 90 -7.68 -9.72 0.43
CA ARG A 90 -8.66 -8.68 0.10
C ARG A 90 -8.12 -7.32 0.50
N LEU A 91 -8.52 -6.28 -0.21
CA LEU A 91 -8.23 -4.92 0.21
C LEU A 91 -8.93 -4.64 1.54
N LEU A 92 -8.16 -4.25 2.56
CA LEU A 92 -8.70 -3.93 3.88
C LEU A 92 -9.19 -2.47 3.94
N SER A 93 -8.36 -1.53 3.48
CA SER A 93 -8.70 -0.10 3.43
C SER A 93 -7.78 0.66 2.48
N LEU A 94 -8.21 1.82 2.00
CA LEU A 94 -7.35 2.79 1.31
C LEU A 94 -7.42 4.14 2.02
N ARG A 95 -6.30 4.54 2.62
CA ARG A 95 -6.21 5.74 3.45
C ARG A 95 -5.14 6.70 2.94
N GLY A 96 -5.48 7.99 2.94
CA GLY A 96 -4.57 9.08 2.66
C GLY A 96 -3.88 9.58 3.92
N ARG A 97 -2.58 9.88 3.82
CA ARG A 97 -1.79 10.47 4.91
C ARG A 97 -0.98 11.65 4.37
N SER A 98 -1.11 12.81 5.01
CA SER A 98 -0.24 13.97 4.79
C SER A 98 0.10 14.59 6.15
N ARG A 99 1.28 14.24 6.66
CA ARG A 99 1.78 14.74 7.95
C ARG A 99 2.31 16.17 7.76
N LYS A 100 2.00 17.05 8.71
CA LYS A 100 2.61 18.39 8.74
C LYS A 100 4.12 18.28 8.99
N PRO A 101 4.93 19.26 8.54
CA PRO A 101 6.36 19.31 8.84
C PRO A 101 6.65 19.11 10.33
N GLY A 102 7.62 18.25 10.64
CA GLY A 102 8.01 17.91 12.02
C GLY A 102 7.10 16.91 12.75
N LEU A 103 5.95 16.52 12.19
CA LEU A 103 4.99 15.60 12.85
C LEU A 103 4.93 14.21 12.19
N GLY A 104 5.83 13.91 11.26
CA GLY A 104 5.84 12.65 10.51
C GLY A 104 6.52 11.48 11.21
N GLN A 105 7.38 11.73 12.20
CA GLN A 105 8.22 10.69 12.79
C GLN A 105 7.41 9.72 13.64
N GLN A 106 7.40 8.45 13.24
CA GLN A 106 6.84 7.35 14.01
C GLN A 106 7.97 6.47 14.57
N GLY A 107 7.74 5.89 15.76
CA GLY A 107 8.60 4.83 16.29
C GLY A 107 8.61 3.60 15.38
N LEU A 108 9.62 2.73 15.50
CA LEU A 108 9.62 1.46 14.79
C LEU A 108 8.45 0.59 15.29
N HIS A 109 7.67 0.06 14.37
CA HIS A 109 6.50 -0.76 14.66
C HIS A 109 6.21 -1.72 13.50
N VAL A 110 5.36 -2.70 13.77
CA VAL A 110 4.67 -3.50 12.76
C VAL A 110 3.22 -3.01 12.68
N ASP A 111 2.60 -3.14 11.50
CA ASP A 111 1.22 -2.69 11.29
C ASP A 111 0.16 -3.64 11.86
N THR A 112 0.57 -4.83 12.29
CA THR A 112 -0.32 -5.83 12.90
C THR A 112 -0.59 -5.52 14.37
N VAL A 113 -1.83 -5.70 14.80
CA VAL A 113 -2.23 -5.56 16.21
C VAL A 113 -2.30 -6.94 16.85
N GLY A 114 -1.60 -7.12 17.97
CA GLY A 114 -1.64 -8.35 18.76
C GLY A 114 -0.63 -9.43 18.32
N PRO A 115 -0.65 -10.60 18.96
CA PRO A 115 0.26 -11.70 18.63
C PRO A 115 -0.06 -12.24 17.22
N VAL A 116 0.97 -12.32 16.38
CA VAL A 116 0.90 -12.90 15.04
C VAL A 116 1.65 -14.23 15.06
N ASP A 117 1.12 -15.24 14.37
CA ASP A 117 1.86 -16.48 14.14
C ASP A 117 3.15 -16.14 13.37
N PRO A 118 4.35 -16.44 13.91
CA PRO A 118 5.61 -16.13 13.25
C PRO A 118 5.73 -16.69 11.83
N ASN A 119 4.95 -17.73 11.50
CA ASN A 119 4.97 -18.37 10.19
C ASN A 119 3.90 -17.83 9.23
N ARG A 120 3.11 -16.83 9.62
CA ARG A 120 2.00 -16.33 8.81
C ARG A 120 1.96 -14.81 8.76
N GLN A 121 2.37 -14.27 7.62
CA GLN A 121 2.10 -12.87 7.28
C GLN A 121 0.59 -12.67 7.15
N GLN A 122 0.05 -11.71 7.91
CA GLN A 122 -1.40 -11.41 7.92
C GLN A 122 -1.77 -10.15 7.15
N LEU A 123 -0.81 -9.25 6.96
CA LEU A 123 -1.03 -7.93 6.38
C LEU A 123 0.17 -7.51 5.53
N ALA A 124 -0.09 -6.86 4.42
CA ALA A 124 0.91 -6.19 3.60
C ALA A 124 0.33 -4.85 3.15
N ASN A 125 1.17 -3.81 3.13
CA ASN A 125 0.79 -2.47 2.72
C ASN A 125 1.47 -2.09 1.40
N ALA A 126 0.72 -1.43 0.53
CA ALA A 126 1.26 -0.72 -0.62
C ALA A 126 1.10 0.79 -0.37
N PHE A 127 2.19 1.53 -0.52
CA PHE A 127 2.18 2.98 -0.38
C PHE A 127 2.33 3.64 -1.74
N TRP A 128 1.36 4.49 -2.08
CA TRP A 128 1.41 5.34 -3.28
C TRP A 128 1.99 6.69 -2.88
N LEU A 129 3.16 7.01 -3.43
CA LEU A 129 3.82 8.29 -3.17
C LEU A 129 3.24 9.33 -4.14
N LEU A 130 2.49 10.28 -3.60
CA LEU A 130 1.89 11.38 -4.37
C LEU A 130 2.87 12.56 -4.51
N ASP A 131 3.79 12.70 -3.58
CA ASP A 131 4.83 13.71 -3.56
C ASP A 131 6.20 13.05 -3.48
N ASP A 132 7.23 13.79 -3.86
CA ASP A 132 8.61 13.33 -3.69
C ASP A 132 8.91 13.07 -2.21
N MET A 133 9.55 11.95 -1.91
CA MET A 133 9.97 11.58 -0.56
C MET A 133 11.49 11.59 -0.46
N SER A 134 12.00 12.19 0.61
CA SER A 134 13.41 12.31 0.94
C SER A 134 13.65 12.03 2.43
N ALA A 135 14.92 11.86 2.80
CA ALA A 135 15.29 11.68 4.20
C ALA A 135 14.83 12.86 5.09
N ASP A 136 14.73 14.05 4.52
CA ASP A 136 14.45 15.29 5.26
C ASP A 136 12.96 15.65 5.31
N ASN A 137 12.12 15.02 4.48
CA ASN A 137 10.67 15.31 4.42
C ASN A 137 9.78 14.17 4.94
N GLY A 138 10.37 13.17 5.60
CA GLY A 138 9.62 12.12 6.28
C GLY A 138 9.39 10.87 5.43
N ALA A 139 10.33 10.49 4.56
CA ALA A 139 10.31 9.18 3.92
C ALA A 139 10.15 8.04 4.94
N THR A 140 9.33 7.05 4.57
CA THR A 140 9.14 5.84 5.38
C THR A 140 10.48 5.14 5.60
N ARG A 141 10.75 4.81 6.87
CA ARG A 141 11.94 4.03 7.27
C ARG A 141 11.54 2.57 7.36
N LEU A 142 12.35 1.70 6.77
CA LEU A 142 12.13 0.26 6.72
C LEU A 142 13.31 -0.44 7.38
N VAL A 143 13.06 -1.50 8.13
CA VAL A 143 14.10 -2.38 8.67
C VAL A 143 14.12 -3.64 7.81
N PRO A 144 15.16 -3.86 6.99
CA PRO A 144 15.12 -4.95 6.03
C PRO A 144 15.10 -6.34 6.69
N GLY A 145 14.24 -7.23 6.19
CA GLY A 145 14.20 -8.64 6.56
C GLY A 145 13.49 -8.98 7.88
N THR A 146 12.97 -7.98 8.61
CA THR A 146 12.32 -8.20 9.91
C THR A 146 10.94 -8.85 9.82
N HIS A 147 10.36 -8.97 8.61
CA HIS A 147 9.10 -9.69 8.38
C HIS A 147 9.22 -11.21 8.56
N ARG A 148 10.45 -11.74 8.74
CA ARG A 148 10.72 -13.17 9.00
C ARG A 148 11.04 -13.48 10.47
N SER A 149 10.94 -12.48 11.35
CA SER A 149 11.35 -12.57 12.77
C SER A 149 10.16 -12.81 13.69
#